data_AF-A0A3D5QD71-F1
#
_entry.id   AF-A0A3D5QD71-F1
#
_cell.length_a   1.000
_cell.length_b   1.000
_cell.length_c   1.000
_cell.angle_alpha   90.00
_cell.angle_beta   90.00
_cell.angle_gamma   90.00
#
_symmetry.space_group_name_H-M   'P 1'
#
loop_
_entity.id
_entity.type
_entity.pdbx_description
1 polymer ?
#
loop_
_entity_poly.entity_id
_entity_poly.type
_entity_poly.pdbx_seq_one_letter_code
_entity_poly.pdbx_strand_id
1 'polypeptide(L)' 'KNEYPIPLLAAGKDDCYVGRIREDISCENALSFWVCGDQLRKGAALNAIQIAELLIK' A
#
# COMPACT_ATOMS: atom_id res chain seq x y z
N LYS A 1 -7.68 -1.48 20.29
CA LYS A 1 -8.18 -2.46 19.29
C LYS A 1 -7.10 -2.56 18.22
N ASN A 2 -6.64 -3.76 17.86
CA ASN A 2 -5.71 -3.90 16.73
C ASN A 2 -6.48 -3.71 15.43
N GLU A 3 -6.38 -2.53 14.83
CA GLU A 3 -6.93 -2.28 13.49
C GLU A 3 -5.95 -2.82 12.45
N TYR A 4 -6.47 -3.66 11.56
CA TYR A 4 -5.69 -4.27 10.48
C TYR A 4 -6.05 -3.62 9.14
N PRO A 5 -5.10 -3.55 8.19
CA PRO A 5 -5.42 -3.08 6.85
C PRO A 5 -6.47 -3.99 6.20
N ILE A 6 -7.62 -3.42 5.86
CA ILE A 6 -8.69 -4.12 5.14
C ILE A 6 -9.20 -3.25 3.98
N PRO A 7 -9.74 -3.86 2.91
CA PRO A 7 -10.20 -3.11 1.73
C PRO A 7 -11.20 -2.02 2.03
N LEU A 8 -12.10 -2.26 3.01
CA LEU A 8 -13.10 -1.27 3.41
C LEU A 8 -12.48 0.04 3.92
N LEU A 9 -11.33 -0.03 4.60
CA LEU A 9 -10.63 1.16 5.09
C LEU A 9 -9.78 1.81 4.00
N ALA A 10 -9.32 1.03 3.02
CA ALA A 10 -8.48 1.50 1.92
C ALA A 10 -9.26 2.12 0.74
N ALA A 11 -10.51 1.69 0.53
CA ALA A 11 -11.31 2.12 -0.60
C ALA A 11 -11.52 3.64 -0.62
N GLY A 12 -11.29 4.25 -1.79
CA GLY A 12 -11.40 5.68 -2.01
C GLY A 12 -10.36 6.51 -1.26
N LYS A 13 -9.26 5.90 -0.80
CA LYS A 13 -8.10 6.59 -0.21
C LYS A 13 -6.90 6.51 -1.13
N ASP A 14 -6.03 7.50 -1.02
CA ASP A 14 -4.81 7.62 -1.82
C ASP A 14 -3.66 6.83 -1.19
N ASP A 15 -3.73 6.57 0.11
CA ASP A 15 -2.71 5.84 0.87
C ASP A 15 -2.89 4.32 0.78
N CYS A 16 -1.76 3.61 0.85
CA CYS A 16 -1.72 2.18 1.11
C CYS A 16 -1.45 1.93 2.59
N TYR A 17 -2.28 1.11 3.22
CA TYR A 17 -2.16 0.73 4.62
C TYR A 17 -1.35 -0.56 4.76
N VAL A 18 -0.42 -0.60 5.71
CA VAL A 18 0.44 -1.76 5.99
C VAL A 18 0.28 -2.19 7.44
N GLY A 19 0.29 -3.50 7.69
CA GLY A 19 0.19 -4.07 9.02
C GLY A 19 0.66 -5.51 9.06
N ARG A 20 0.51 -6.16 10.22
CA ARG A 20 0.96 -7.55 10.44
C ARG A 20 2.46 -7.75 10.10
N ILE A 21 3.26 -6.71 10.28
CA ILE A 21 4.70 -6.72 10.00
C ILE A 21 5.38 -7.68 10.98
N ARG A 22 6.13 -8.65 10.45
CA ARG A 22 6.89 -9.63 11.23
C ARG A 22 8.02 -10.21 10.40
N GLU A 23 9.02 -10.76 11.07
CA GLU A 23 10.02 -11.61 10.44
C GLU A 23 9.33 -12.79 9.73
N ASP A 24 9.85 -13.13 8.55
CA ASP A 24 9.36 -14.24 7.76
C ASP A 24 9.84 -15.57 8.36
N ILE A 25 8.97 -16.59 8.31
CA ILE A 25 9.28 -17.90 8.90
C ILE A 25 10.01 -18.84 7.93
N SER A 26 10.13 -18.46 6.65
CA SER A 26 10.68 -19.29 5.58
C SER A 26 12.10 -18.87 5.16
N CYS A 27 12.53 -17.65 5.48
CA CYS A 27 13.85 -17.11 5.11
C CYS A 27 14.40 -16.16 6.19
N GLU A 28 15.69 -16.33 6.53
CA GLU A 28 16.39 -15.61 7.61
C GLU A 28 16.40 -14.08 7.42
N ASN A 29 16.42 -13.59 6.19
CA ASN A 29 16.49 -12.16 5.88
C ASN A 29 15.23 -11.67 5.14
N ALA A 30 14.06 -12.14 5.55
CA ALA A 30 12.79 -11.77 4.93
C ALA A 30 11.77 -11.25 5.95
N LEU A 31 10.81 -10.46 5.44
CA LEU A 31 9.74 -9.83 6.21
C LEU A 31 8.38 -10.21 5.61
N SER A 32 7.47 -10.71 6.42
CA SER A 32 6.06 -10.86 6.03
C SER A 32 5.26 -9.65 6.52
N PHE A 33 4.39 -9.13 5.66
CA PHE A 33 3.45 -8.07 6.02
C PHE A 33 2.17 -8.17 5.18
N TRP A 34 1.14 -7.47 5.61
CA TRP A 34 -0.13 -7.33 4.91
C TRP A 34 -0.30 -5.90 4.43
N VAL A 35 -0.65 -5.72 3.16
CA VAL A 35 -0.86 -4.41 2.55
C VAL A 35 -2.24 -4.34 1.91
N CYS A 36 -2.90 -3.18 2.05
CA CYS A 36 -4.17 -2.92 1.40
C CYS A 36 -4.22 -1.48 0.86
N GLY A 37 -4.66 -1.31 -0.38
CA GLY A 37 -4.75 -0.02 -1.06
C GLY A 37 -5.87 -0.05 -2.11
N ASP A 38 -6.33 1.13 -2.51
CA ASP A 38 -7.29 1.29 -3.59
C ASP A 38 -6.62 1.13 -4.97
N GLN A 39 -7.20 0.28 -5.81
CA GLN A 39 -6.63 -0.08 -7.12
C GLN A 39 -6.81 1.02 -8.17
N LEU A 40 -7.90 1.79 -8.11
CA LEU A 40 -8.19 2.85 -9.07
C LEU A 40 -7.42 4.12 -8.72
N ARG A 41 -7.19 4.39 -7.43
CA ARG A 41 -6.44 5.55 -6.96
C ARG A 41 -4.94 5.30 -6.97
N LYS A 42 -4.38 4.80 -5.88
CA LYS A 42 -2.92 4.58 -5.80
C LYS A 42 -2.45 3.57 -6.85
N GLY A 43 -3.27 2.57 -7.16
CA GLY A 43 -2.95 1.57 -8.18
C GLY A 43 -2.97 2.06 -9.62
N ALA A 44 -3.57 3.22 -9.93
CA ALA A 44 -3.65 3.74 -11.30
C ALA A 44 -3.52 5.27 -11.37
N ALA A 45 -4.58 6.01 -10.99
CA ALA A 45 -4.69 7.44 -11.26
C ALA A 45 -3.60 8.28 -10.58
N LEU A 46 -3.35 8.06 -9.29
CA LEU A 46 -2.39 8.88 -8.53
C LEU A 46 -0.95 8.63 -9.01
N ASN A 47 -0.59 7.39 -9.33
CA ASN A 47 0.73 7.10 -9.89
C ASN A 47 0.95 7.81 -11.23
N ALA A 48 -0.07 7.84 -12.11
CA ALA A 48 0.02 8.53 -13.40
C ALA A 48 0.27 10.04 -13.22
N ILE A 49 -0.46 10.68 -12.30
CA ILE A 49 -0.27 12.10 -11.97
C ILE A 49 1.13 12.35 -11.41
N GLN A 50 1.58 11.55 -10.44
CA GLN A 50 2.90 11.70 -9.82
C GLN A 50 4.04 11.57 -10.85
N ILE A 51 3.91 10.67 -11.84
CA ILE A 51 4.88 10.57 -12.94
C ILE A 51 4.83 11.84 -13.81
N ALA A 52 3.64 12.33 -14.17
CA ALA A 52 3.51 13.53 -14.98
C ALA A 52 4.10 14.78 -14.27
N GLU A 53 3.88 14.91 -12.96
CA GLU A 53 4.47 15.98 -12.14
C GLU A 53 5.99 15.98 -12.16
N LEU A 54 6.62 14.80 -12.20
CA LEU A 54 8.08 14.68 -12.32
C LEU A 54 8.60 15.06 -13.70
N LEU A 55 7.80 14.91 -14.77
CA LEU A 55 8.18 15.20 -16.15
C LEU A 55 8.02 16.68 -16.53
N ILE A 56 7.17 17.42 -15.81
CA ILE A 56 6.88 18.84 -16.06
C ILE A 56 7.75 19.76 -15.15
N LYS A 57 8.55 19.18 -14.27
CA LYS A 57 9.64 19.89 -13.55
C LYS A 57 10.81 20.18 -14.47
#